data_AF-A0AAQ4FDT5-F1
#
_entry.id   AF-A0AAQ4FDT5-F1
#
_cell.length_a   1.000
_cell.length_b   1.000
_cell.length_c   1.000
_cell.angle_alpha   90.00
_cell.angle_beta   90.00
_cell.angle_gamma   90.00
#
_symmetry.space_group_name_H-M   'P 1'
#
loop_
_entity.id
_entity.type
_entity.pdbx_description
1 polymer ?
#
loop_
_entity_poly.entity_id
_entity_poly.type
_entity_poly.pdbx_seq_one_letter_code
_entity_poly.pdbx_strand_id
1 'polypeptide(L)'
;MSRSRKPLMLGDKLRIIEEAEKRTGATKASIARDLNIPESSLKTILAKKDSILLNASKFGLKRKAAKDGKFAAMEAAVVEWLRQSRSSGIAVDGPILKEKAETVALRFNLDEFKASNGWMERFKKRHGIVFSRCCGESASVNPSTVNEWS
;
A
#
# COMPACT_ATOMS: atom_id res chain seq x y z
N MET A 1 -34.58 -1.05 -15.41
CA MET A 1 -33.78 -0.27 -14.43
C MET A 1 -32.40 -0.88 -14.32
N SER A 2 -31.37 -0.17 -14.76
CA SER A 2 -29.97 -0.63 -14.67
C SER A 2 -29.51 -0.58 -13.21
N ARG A 3 -29.24 -1.75 -12.62
CA ARG A 3 -28.76 -1.83 -11.22
C ARG A 3 -27.34 -1.27 -11.15
N SER A 4 -27.17 -0.09 -10.57
CA SER A 4 -25.85 0.53 -10.38
C SER A 4 -24.92 -0.39 -9.59
N ARG A 5 -23.73 -0.67 -10.14
CA ARG A 5 -22.73 -1.54 -9.50
C ARG A 5 -22.21 -0.87 -8.22
N LYS A 6 -22.51 -1.43 -7.05
CA LYS A 6 -21.89 -1.00 -5.77
C LYS A 6 -20.54 -1.72 -5.60
N PRO A 7 -19.40 -1.00 -5.60
CA PRO A 7 -18.10 -1.63 -5.39
C PRO A 7 -17.93 -2.05 -3.93
N LEU A 8 -17.84 -3.37 -3.69
CA LEU A 8 -17.56 -3.97 -2.38
C LEU A 8 -16.09 -3.78 -1.97
N MET A 9 -15.84 -3.57 -0.67
CA MET A 9 -14.47 -3.54 -0.13
C MET A 9 -13.86 -4.95 -0.11
N LEU A 10 -12.53 -5.04 -0.01
CA LEU A 10 -11.84 -6.32 0.17
C LEU A 10 -12.30 -7.02 1.44
N GLY A 11 -12.53 -6.27 2.54
CA GLY A 11 -13.09 -6.80 3.77
C GLY A 11 -14.48 -7.44 3.57
N ASP A 12 -15.39 -6.76 2.87
CA ASP A 12 -16.73 -7.31 2.59
C ASP A 12 -16.65 -8.60 1.76
N LYS A 13 -15.76 -8.62 0.75
CA LYS A 13 -15.55 -9.81 -0.08
C LYS A 13 -15.00 -10.98 0.73
N LEU A 14 -14.09 -10.73 1.69
CA LEU A 14 -13.59 -11.78 2.58
C LEU A 14 -14.69 -12.33 3.48
N ARG A 15 -15.54 -11.48 4.05
CA ARG A 15 -16.70 -11.93 4.84
C ARG A 15 -17.64 -12.81 4.01
N ILE A 16 -17.88 -12.43 2.75
CA ILE A 16 -18.70 -13.23 1.82
C ILE A 16 -18.06 -14.59 1.54
N ILE A 17 -16.72 -14.65 1.39
CA ILE A 17 -15.99 -15.92 1.19
C ILE A 17 -16.13 -16.80 2.44
N GLU A 18 -15.86 -16.23 3.63
CA GLU A 18 -15.94 -16.95 4.90
C GLU A 18 -17.36 -17.50 5.16
N GLU A 19 -18.39 -16.69 4.95
CA GLU A 19 -19.79 -17.13 5.11
C GLU A 19 -20.18 -18.21 4.08
N ALA A 20 -19.62 -18.17 2.88
CA ALA A 20 -19.84 -19.21 1.88
C ALA A 20 -19.14 -20.53 2.23
N GLU A 21 -17.94 -20.47 2.82
CA GLU A 21 -17.19 -21.67 3.25
C GLU A 21 -17.82 -22.32 4.48
N LYS A 22 -18.30 -21.54 5.46
CA LYS A 22 -19.04 -22.03 6.65
C LYS A 22 -20.32 -22.78 6.28
N ARG A 23 -20.96 -22.41 5.17
CA ARG A 23 -22.23 -23.01 4.70
C ARG A 23 -21.98 -24.08 3.64
N THR A 24 -21.05 -24.98 3.93
CA THR A 24 -20.61 -26.09 3.08
C THR A 24 -21.76 -27.09 2.88
N GLY A 25 -22.65 -26.80 1.94
CA GLY A 25 -23.88 -27.57 1.68
C GLY A 25 -25.08 -26.71 1.24
N ALA A 26 -25.06 -25.40 1.52
CA ALA A 26 -26.09 -24.50 1.03
C ALA A 26 -25.88 -24.18 -0.47
N THR A 27 -26.98 -24.02 -1.19
CA THR A 27 -26.90 -23.59 -2.60
C THR A 27 -26.39 -22.15 -2.68
N LYS A 28 -25.58 -21.85 -3.71
CA LYS A 28 -25.06 -20.49 -3.94
C LYS A 28 -26.18 -19.46 -4.07
N ALA A 29 -27.34 -19.86 -4.61
CA ALA A 29 -28.55 -19.04 -4.68
C ALA A 29 -29.09 -18.68 -3.29
N SER A 30 -29.10 -19.63 -2.35
CA SER A 30 -29.54 -19.41 -0.96
C SER A 30 -28.59 -18.44 -0.23
N ILE A 31 -27.28 -18.69 -0.33
CA ILE A 31 -26.25 -17.84 0.28
C ILE A 31 -26.33 -16.41 -0.28
N ALA A 32 -26.51 -16.26 -1.60
CA ALA A 32 -26.64 -14.95 -2.24
C ALA A 32 -27.90 -14.19 -1.76
N ARG A 33 -29.02 -14.89 -1.59
CA ARG A 33 -30.27 -14.31 -1.04
C ARG A 33 -30.08 -13.82 0.38
N ASP A 34 -29.48 -14.64 1.24
CA ASP A 34 -29.25 -14.33 2.65
C ASP A 34 -28.30 -13.14 2.83
N LEU A 35 -27.24 -13.08 2.01
CA LEU A 35 -26.28 -11.98 1.99
C LEU A 35 -26.77 -10.74 1.21
N ASN A 36 -28.00 -10.77 0.67
CA ASN A 36 -28.58 -9.72 -0.17
C ASN A 36 -27.70 -9.30 -1.38
N ILE A 37 -26.97 -10.24 -1.97
CA ILE A 37 -26.12 -10.01 -3.14
C ILE A 37 -26.63 -10.75 -4.37
N PRO A 38 -26.35 -10.26 -5.60
CA PRO A 38 -26.63 -11.01 -6.81
C PRO A 38 -25.83 -12.31 -6.84
N GLU A 39 -26.43 -13.42 -7.27
CA GLU A 39 -25.74 -14.72 -7.38
C GLU A 39 -24.50 -14.63 -8.29
N SER A 40 -24.58 -13.85 -9.37
CA SER A 40 -23.45 -13.58 -10.27
C SER A 40 -22.26 -12.92 -9.54
N SER A 41 -22.54 -12.08 -8.54
CA SER A 41 -21.50 -11.45 -7.71
C SER A 41 -20.87 -12.47 -6.78
N LEU A 42 -21.66 -13.30 -6.12
CA LEU A 42 -21.15 -14.39 -5.26
C LEU A 42 -20.25 -15.33 -6.06
N LYS A 43 -20.71 -15.78 -7.23
CA LYS A 43 -19.91 -16.63 -8.14
C LYS A 43 -18.58 -15.99 -8.52
N THR A 44 -18.59 -14.71 -8.89
CA THR A 44 -17.38 -13.97 -9.25
C THR A 44 -16.41 -13.79 -8.09
N ILE A 45 -16.93 -13.53 -6.88
CA ILE A 45 -16.13 -13.39 -5.65
C ILE A 45 -15.45 -14.70 -5.31
N LEU A 46 -16.20 -15.81 -5.31
CA LEU A 46 -15.65 -17.14 -5.02
C LEU A 46 -14.63 -17.58 -6.08
N ALA A 47 -14.87 -17.29 -7.36
CA ALA A 47 -13.91 -17.58 -8.42
C ALA A 47 -12.60 -16.79 -8.30
N LYS A 48 -12.61 -15.64 -7.61
CA LYS A 48 -11.44 -14.79 -7.38
C LYS A 48 -10.93 -14.86 -5.94
N LYS A 49 -11.28 -15.90 -5.18
CA LYS A 49 -10.98 -16.00 -3.73
C LYS A 49 -9.49 -15.81 -3.43
N ASP A 50 -8.60 -16.49 -4.14
CA ASP A 50 -7.15 -16.46 -3.88
C ASP A 50 -6.57 -15.08 -4.14
N SER A 51 -7.02 -14.45 -5.24
CA SER A 51 -6.66 -13.06 -5.54
C SER A 51 -7.19 -12.10 -4.47
N ILE A 52 -8.39 -12.31 -3.92
CA ILE A 52 -8.96 -11.43 -2.89
C ILE A 52 -8.19 -11.58 -1.57
N LEU A 53 -7.84 -12.80 -1.16
CA LEU A 53 -7.02 -13.12 0.02
C LEU A 53 -5.62 -12.48 -0.09
N LEU A 54 -4.94 -12.66 -1.23
CA LEU A 54 -3.64 -12.06 -1.50
C LEU A 54 -3.71 -10.53 -1.43
N ASN A 55 -4.74 -9.95 -2.06
CA ASN A 55 -4.90 -8.49 -2.11
C ASN A 55 -5.30 -7.89 -0.76
N ALA A 56 -6.11 -8.60 0.04
CA ALA A 56 -6.44 -8.17 1.39
C ALA A 56 -5.19 -8.12 2.29
N SER A 57 -4.32 -9.13 2.15
CA SER A 57 -3.03 -9.20 2.84
C SER A 57 -2.06 -8.11 2.37
N LYS A 58 -2.00 -7.86 1.05
CA LYS A 58 -1.08 -6.89 0.43
C LYS A 58 -1.49 -5.43 0.64
N PHE A 59 -2.78 -5.13 0.60
CA PHE A 59 -3.30 -3.76 0.48
C PHE A 59 -4.23 -3.32 1.62
N GLY A 60 -4.60 -4.24 2.52
CA GLY A 60 -5.52 -4.00 3.61
C GLY A 60 -7.01 -4.08 3.21
N LEU A 61 -7.86 -4.18 4.24
CA LEU A 61 -9.29 -4.51 4.09
C LEU A 61 -10.15 -3.37 3.53
N LYS A 62 -9.73 -2.11 3.71
CA LYS A 62 -10.52 -0.91 3.37
C LYS A 62 -10.49 -0.52 1.88
N ARG A 63 -9.75 -1.24 1.03
CA ARG A 63 -9.70 -0.94 -0.41
C ARG A 63 -10.86 -1.58 -1.18
N LYS A 64 -11.42 -0.83 -2.13
CA LYS A 64 -12.44 -1.30 -3.09
C LYS A 64 -11.84 -2.01 -4.31
N ALA A 65 -10.64 -1.61 -4.73
CA ALA A 65 -9.94 -2.16 -5.89
C ALA A 65 -8.49 -2.51 -5.56
N ALA A 66 -8.06 -3.68 -6.02
CA ALA A 66 -6.68 -4.13 -5.99
C ALA A 66 -5.97 -3.69 -7.29
N LYS A 67 -5.87 -2.38 -7.49
CA LYS A 67 -5.01 -1.83 -8.54
C LYS A 67 -3.70 -1.42 -7.92
N ASP A 68 -2.63 -1.94 -8.49
CA ASP A 68 -1.29 -1.46 -8.22
C ASP A 68 -1.08 -0.10 -8.93
N GLY A 69 -0.06 0.65 -8.52
CA GLY A 69 0.25 1.92 -9.18
C GLY A 69 0.68 1.76 -10.62
N LYS A 70 0.72 2.86 -11.37
CA LYS A 70 1.43 2.92 -12.67
C LYS A 70 2.87 2.41 -12.56
N PHE A 71 3.46 2.54 -11.37
CA PHE A 71 4.86 2.25 -11.08
C PHE A 71 5.06 1.08 -10.10
N ALA A 72 4.09 0.16 -10.01
CA ALA A 72 4.06 -0.95 -9.08
C ALA A 72 5.39 -1.69 -8.85
N ALA A 73 6.05 -2.09 -9.94
CA ALA A 73 7.30 -2.85 -9.86
C ALA A 73 8.47 -2.01 -9.32
N MET A 74 8.57 -0.75 -9.74
CA MET A 74 9.55 0.20 -9.22
C MET A 74 9.26 0.52 -7.75
N GLU A 75 8.01 0.77 -7.38
CA GLU A 75 7.60 1.01 -5.99
C GLU A 75 7.95 -0.19 -5.10
N ALA A 76 7.78 -1.42 -5.59
CA ALA A 76 8.16 -2.63 -4.86
C ALA A 76 9.67 -2.69 -4.57
N ALA A 77 10.51 -2.35 -5.55
CA ALA A 77 11.97 -2.29 -5.37
C ALA A 77 12.38 -1.20 -4.36
N VAL A 78 11.71 -0.04 -4.38
CA VAL A 78 11.94 1.03 -3.39
C VAL A 78 11.54 0.57 -1.98
N VAL A 79 10.43 -0.15 -1.85
CA VAL A 79 9.97 -0.71 -0.55
C VAL A 79 10.94 -1.76 -0.04
N GLU A 80 11.43 -2.64 -0.90
CA GLU A 80 12.39 -3.67 -0.52
C GLU A 80 13.70 -3.05 -0.02
N TRP A 81 14.23 -2.06 -0.75
CA TRP A 81 15.39 -1.30 -0.30
C TRP A 81 15.13 -0.61 1.04
N LEU A 82 13.97 0.04 1.22
CA LEU A 82 13.64 0.71 2.48
C LEU A 82 13.59 -0.28 3.66
N ARG A 83 13.08 -1.49 3.44
CA ARG A 83 13.07 -2.56 4.46
C ARG A 83 14.49 -2.99 4.82
N GLN A 84 15.35 -3.19 3.83
CA GLN A 84 16.76 -3.52 4.05
C GLN A 84 17.47 -2.41 4.84
N SER A 85 17.33 -1.14 4.43
CA SER A 85 17.93 0.00 5.13
C SER A 85 17.49 0.08 6.60
N ARG A 86 16.19 -0.12 6.88
CA ARG A 86 15.66 -0.16 8.24
C ARG A 86 16.20 -1.34 9.05
N SER A 87 16.32 -2.52 8.43
CA SER A 87 16.90 -3.70 9.08
C SER A 87 18.38 -3.50 9.43
N SER A 88 19.09 -2.67 8.67
CA SER A 88 20.48 -2.27 8.95
C SER A 88 20.60 -1.06 9.90
N GLY A 89 19.49 -0.59 10.48
CA GLY A 89 19.49 0.55 11.40
C GLY A 89 19.68 1.92 10.74
N ILE A 90 19.60 2.01 9.42
CA ILE A 90 19.78 3.28 8.69
C ILE A 90 18.48 4.07 8.74
N ALA A 91 18.55 5.27 9.33
CA ALA A 91 17.47 6.24 9.27
C ALA A 91 17.34 6.78 7.84
N VAL A 92 16.24 6.42 7.16
CA VAL A 92 15.91 6.97 5.85
C VAL A 92 14.93 8.12 6.06
N ASP A 93 15.30 9.32 5.64
CA ASP A 93 14.41 10.48 5.60
C ASP A 93 13.75 10.63 4.21
N GLY A 94 12.84 11.60 4.09
CA GLY A 94 12.09 11.83 2.88
C GLY A 94 12.92 12.14 1.63
N PRO A 95 13.91 13.06 1.67
CA PRO A 95 14.78 13.36 0.53
C PRO A 95 15.56 12.14 0.05
N ILE A 96 16.10 11.34 0.97
CA ILE A 96 16.85 10.11 0.66
C ILE A 96 15.94 9.11 -0.05
N LEU A 97 14.70 8.95 0.42
CA LEU A 97 13.73 8.08 -0.25
C LEU A 97 13.40 8.55 -1.67
N LYS A 98 13.30 9.87 -1.90
CA LYS A 98 13.02 10.43 -3.23
C LYS A 98 14.17 10.17 -4.21
N GLU A 99 15.40 10.48 -3.80
CA GLU A 99 16.60 10.24 -4.61
C GLU A 99 16.73 8.76 -4.97
N LYS A 100 16.48 7.87 -3.99
CA LYS A 100 16.48 6.44 -4.26
C LYS A 100 15.38 6.03 -5.23
N ALA A 101 14.18 6.58 -5.10
CA ALA A 101 13.07 6.28 -6.00
C ALA A 101 13.38 6.69 -7.45
N GLU A 102 13.98 7.86 -7.67
CA GLU A 102 14.42 8.29 -8.99
C GLU A 102 15.53 7.38 -9.53
N THR A 103 16.52 7.03 -8.71
CA THR A 103 17.58 6.07 -9.09
C THR A 103 17.03 4.71 -9.50
N VAL A 104 16.06 4.19 -8.74
CA VAL A 104 15.38 2.93 -9.07
C VAL A 104 14.58 3.09 -10.36
N ALA A 105 13.91 4.23 -10.58
CA ALA A 105 13.13 4.47 -11.79
C ALA A 105 13.98 4.36 -13.08
N LEU A 106 15.23 4.83 -13.06
CA LEU A 106 16.18 4.66 -14.16
C LEU A 106 16.39 3.18 -14.52
N ARG A 107 16.47 2.29 -13.50
CA ARG A 107 16.62 0.83 -13.69
C ARG A 107 15.38 0.18 -14.32
N PHE A 108 14.23 0.84 -14.23
CA PHE A 108 12.97 0.43 -14.84
C PHE A 108 12.70 1.15 -16.18
N ASN A 109 13.68 1.87 -16.75
CA ASN A 109 13.54 2.68 -17.96
C ASN A 109 12.45 3.78 -17.83
N LEU A 110 12.32 4.36 -16.64
CA LEU A 110 11.38 5.43 -16.33
C LEU A 110 12.15 6.75 -16.12
N ASP A 111 12.84 7.22 -17.15
CA ASP A 111 13.73 8.39 -17.06
C ASP A 111 12.99 9.69 -16.72
N GLU A 112 11.75 9.82 -17.21
CA GLU A 112 10.88 10.97 -16.94
C GLU A 112 10.20 10.91 -15.55
N PHE A 113 10.41 9.84 -14.79
CA PHE A 113 9.80 9.72 -13.47
C PHE A 113 10.42 10.73 -12.50
N LYS A 114 9.55 11.49 -11.84
CA LYS A 114 9.92 12.38 -10.73
C LYS A 114 9.25 11.93 -9.44
N ALA A 115 10.04 11.84 -8.38
CA ALA A 115 9.57 11.55 -7.04
C ALA A 115 8.88 12.78 -6.39
N SER A 116 7.89 13.33 -7.09
CA SER A 116 7.11 14.49 -6.68
C SER A 116 6.46 14.28 -5.32
N ASN A 117 6.19 15.37 -4.59
CA ASN A 117 5.53 15.32 -3.28
C ASN A 117 4.23 14.49 -3.32
N GLY A 118 3.36 14.72 -4.31
CA GLY A 118 2.12 13.97 -4.45
C GLY A 118 2.30 12.48 -4.76
N TRP A 119 3.36 12.09 -5.49
CA TRP A 119 3.70 10.68 -5.67
C TRP A 119 4.15 10.07 -4.34
N MET A 120 5.02 10.77 -3.61
CA MET A 120 5.57 10.31 -2.34
C MET A 120 4.49 10.11 -1.28
N GLU A 121 3.54 11.04 -1.15
CA GLU A 121 2.40 10.89 -0.24
C GLU A 121 1.54 9.67 -0.58
N ARG A 122 1.27 9.45 -1.87
CA ARG A 122 0.53 8.27 -2.35
C ARG A 122 1.31 6.98 -2.14
N PHE A 123 2.63 7.00 -2.33
CA PHE A 123 3.53 5.88 -2.06
C PHE A 123 3.49 5.51 -0.58
N LYS A 124 3.70 6.48 0.31
CA LYS A 124 3.63 6.31 1.77
C LYS A 124 2.29 5.70 2.19
N LYS A 125 1.17 6.28 1.71
CA LYS A 125 -0.18 5.81 2.02
C LYS A 125 -0.45 4.40 1.49
N ARG A 126 0.07 4.04 0.31
CA ARG A 126 -0.12 2.72 -0.28
C ARG A 126 0.63 1.61 0.45
N HIS A 127 1.81 1.92 0.97
CA HIS A 127 2.70 0.96 1.61
C HIS A 127 2.72 1.06 3.15
N GLY A 128 1.87 1.92 3.74
CA GLY A 128 1.81 2.11 5.19
C GLY A 128 3.10 2.68 5.79
N ILE A 129 3.86 3.45 5.01
CA ILE A 129 5.14 3.99 5.44
C ILE A 129 4.89 5.30 6.19
N VAL A 130 5.23 5.29 7.48
CA VAL A 130 5.28 6.50 8.31
C VAL A 130 6.74 6.90 8.47
N PHE A 131 7.01 8.19 8.28
CA PHE A 131 8.25 8.83 8.74
C PHE A 131 7.89 9.51 10.05
N SER A 132 8.50 9.08 11.15
CA SER A 132 8.38 9.84 12.38
C SER A 132 9.10 11.17 12.15
N ARG A 133 8.44 12.31 12.42
CA ARG A 133 9.17 13.57 12.52
C ARG A 133 10.08 13.41 13.74
N CYS A 134 11.35 13.12 13.54
CA CYS A 134 12.35 13.56 14.51
C CYS A 134 12.32 15.08 14.43
N CYS A 135 11.55 15.72 15.32
CA CYS A 135 11.74 17.13 15.61
C CYS A 135 13.05 17.21 16.40
N GLY A 136 14.17 17.14 15.69
CA GLY A 136 15.49 17.41 16.24
C GLY A 136 15.59 18.91 16.39
N GLU A 137 15.71 19.35 17.63
CA GLU A 137 15.90 20.71 18.07
C GLU A 137 16.95 21.43 17.21
N SER A 138 16.68 22.67 16.85
CA SER A 138 17.69 23.58 16.31
C SER A 138 18.80 23.71 17.34
N ALA A 139 19.84 22.89 17.22
CA ALA A 139 21.12 23.16 17.85
C ALA A 139 21.71 24.35 17.11
N SER A 140 21.32 25.54 17.57
CA SER A 140 21.99 26.80 17.30
C SER A 140 23.45 26.63 17.71
N VAL A 141 24.30 26.30 16.76
CA VAL A 141 25.75 26.36 16.94
C VAL A 141 26.06 27.85 17.09
N ASN A 142 26.26 28.31 18.33
CA ASN A 142 26.80 29.63 18.59
C ASN A 142 28.25 29.63 18.10
N PRO A 143 28.64 30.44 17.10
CA PRO A 143 30.04 30.59 16.73
C PRO A 143 30.64 31.65 17.66
N SER A 144 31.01 31.27 18.89
CA SER A 144 31.74 32.19 19.76
C SER A 144 32.64 31.45 20.74
N THR A 145 33.94 31.70 20.54
CA THR A 145 35.00 31.78 21.54
C THR A 145 35.67 30.48 21.97
N VAL A 146 36.92 30.30 21.50
CA VAL A 146 38.19 30.15 22.27
C VAL A 146 39.29 30.10 21.20
N ASN A 147 39.86 31.22 20.75
CA ASN A 147 41.08 31.86 21.28
C ASN A 147 42.14 30.91 21.85
N GLU A 148 43.20 30.71 21.08
CA GLU A 148 44.61 30.67 21.51
C GLU A 148 45.01 29.68 22.62
N TRP A 149 45.85 28.71 22.25
CA TRP A 149 47.07 28.44 23.01
C TRP A 149 48.16 27.89 22.07
N SER A 150 49.38 28.28 22.40
CA SER A 150 50.61 28.33 21.59
C SER A 150 51.14 27.03 21.01
#